data_AF-A0A352DXC1-F1
#
_entry.id   AF-A0A352DXC1-F1
#
_cell.length_a   1.000
_cell.length_b   1.000
_cell.length_c   1.000
_cell.angle_alpha   90.00
_cell.angle_beta   90.00
_cell.angle_gamma   90.00
#
_symmetry.space_group_name_H-M   'P 1'
#
loop_
_entity.id
_entity.type
_entity.pdbx_description
1 polymer ?
#
loop_
_entity_poly.entity_id
_entity_poly.type
_entity_poly.pdbx_seq_one_letter_code
_entity_poly.pdbx_strand_id
1 'polypeptide(L)'
;EFAFKPPRSIDVEVPVSASKMRRSRVWYLVYRVRNVAGPLASGMRLKTETDDPGTDRSTRAVERFERPIRFLPHFVLESFEAVAEGEGLVAYRAYLDRVMPTALAAIRGREDPRRPLLDSAAMAAEEIAPGEERWGVATWEAIDPRIDFFSITVTGLTNALQWRLPPGADVKAANGPNAALQQVLQSLRLDFWKPGDADLDRADQASIGFRGMFERMTLGARLLDDASRPGLNASTPEAGLERLGLGWGEQGIDKDMLEPDLGDDPEVPDWGSLRPLQTVIRKVLALPDAAARAAAVREVFGERGVRYLRDLAEAVGMPVDPEREAVRQEALERAGISAEDAAKAPLAAVVELIGPFESLSPSERREAAGRLFGEAGQHLEWLMREVQAARALATLEAIGLPLREVQRADALAAFESLETALMEQKDPGRLTEILQALFGSRGPALYRDASAVHEGIDHGWAFRYDL
;
A
#
# COMPACT_ATOMS: atom_id res chain seq x y z
N GLU A 1 -30.55 -0.60 0.96
CA GLU A 1 -29.99 0.39 0.02
C GLU A 1 -29.05 1.32 0.78
N PHE A 2 -27.91 1.66 0.17
CA PHE A 2 -26.90 2.55 0.74
C PHE A 2 -26.63 3.68 -0.26
N ALA A 3 -26.56 4.92 0.23
CA ALA A 3 -26.19 6.09 -0.55
C ALA A 3 -25.27 6.99 0.30
N PHE A 4 -24.44 7.80 -0.32
CA PHE A 4 -23.48 8.64 0.41
C PHE A 4 -23.22 9.95 -0.32
N LYS A 5 -22.71 10.93 0.44
CA LYS A 5 -22.00 12.09 -0.11
C LYS A 5 -20.51 11.79 -0.10
N PRO A 6 -19.72 12.28 -1.08
CA PRO A 6 -18.28 12.06 -1.07
C PRO A 6 -17.64 12.50 0.26
N PRO A 7 -16.63 11.77 0.76
CA PRO A 7 -15.95 12.08 2.01
C PRO A 7 -15.45 13.52 2.05
N ARG A 8 -15.44 14.08 3.24
CA ARG A 8 -14.99 15.46 3.48
C ARG A 8 -14.12 15.52 4.73
N SER A 9 -13.40 16.61 4.88
CA SER A 9 -12.63 16.90 6.09
C SER A 9 -13.10 18.17 6.79
N ILE A 10 -13.02 18.20 8.12
CA ILE A 10 -13.38 19.35 8.96
C ILE A 10 -12.42 19.45 10.15
N ASP A 11 -12.01 20.67 10.48
CA ASP A 11 -11.24 20.92 11.70
C ASP A 11 -12.19 21.09 12.89
N VAL A 12 -11.99 20.30 13.94
CA VAL A 12 -12.79 20.39 15.18
C VAL A 12 -11.89 20.31 16.41
N GLU A 13 -12.40 20.83 17.53
CA GLU A 13 -11.75 20.64 18.81
C GLU A 13 -12.16 19.29 19.41
N VAL A 14 -11.15 18.44 19.63
CA VAL A 14 -11.32 17.10 20.21
C VAL A 14 -10.70 17.09 21.61
N PRO A 15 -11.41 16.59 22.63
CA PRO A 15 -10.87 16.46 23.98
C PRO A 15 -9.77 15.38 24.01
N VAL A 16 -8.57 15.73 24.48
CA VAL A 16 -7.43 14.79 24.58
C VAL A 16 -7.16 14.34 26.02
N SER A 17 -7.50 15.19 26.98
CA SER A 17 -7.48 14.93 28.42
C SER A 17 -8.40 15.93 29.13
N ALA A 18 -8.71 15.70 30.42
CA ALA A 18 -9.79 16.34 31.18
C ALA A 18 -9.82 17.88 31.23
N SER A 19 -8.88 18.59 30.59
CA SER A 19 -8.93 20.05 30.43
C SER A 19 -8.19 20.56 29.18
N LYS A 20 -7.85 19.71 28.21
CA LYS A 20 -7.13 20.12 27.00
C LYS A 20 -7.91 19.72 25.75
N MET A 21 -8.28 20.73 24.98
CA MET A 21 -8.80 20.58 23.62
C MET A 21 -7.62 20.63 22.64
N ARG A 22 -7.64 19.76 21.63
CA ARG A 22 -6.71 19.81 20.49
C ARG A 22 -7.52 20.00 19.24
N ARG A 23 -7.14 20.99 18.43
CA ARG A 23 -7.63 21.10 17.06
C ARG A 23 -7.16 19.89 16.27
N SER A 24 -8.10 19.12 15.74
CA SER A 24 -7.85 17.90 15.00
C SER A 24 -8.60 17.95 13.67
N ARG A 25 -7.93 17.53 12.61
CA ARG A 25 -8.55 17.35 11.29
C ARG A 25 -9.29 16.00 11.31
N VAL A 26 -10.61 16.05 11.22
CA VAL A 26 -11.49 14.87 11.18
C VAL A 26 -11.96 14.67 9.76
N TRP A 27 -11.85 13.44 9.27
CA TRP A 27 -12.44 13.03 8.00
C TRP A 27 -13.78 12.36 8.28
N TYR A 28 -14.75 12.56 7.41
CA TYR A 28 -16.09 12.01 7.61
C TYR A 28 -16.78 11.64 6.30
N LEU A 29 -17.66 10.64 6.40
CA LEU A 29 -18.56 10.20 5.33
C LEU A 29 -20.00 10.35 5.81
N VAL A 30 -20.78 11.20 5.14
CA VAL A 30 -22.23 11.26 5.36
C VAL A 30 -22.89 10.20 4.49
N TYR A 31 -23.63 9.31 5.12
CA TYR A 31 -24.32 8.23 4.43
C TYR A 31 -25.79 8.16 4.79
N ARG A 32 -26.55 7.49 3.93
CA ARG A 32 -27.95 7.16 4.12
C ARG A 32 -28.13 5.67 3.93
N VAL A 33 -28.80 5.04 4.88
CA VAL A 33 -29.28 3.67 4.77
C VAL A 33 -30.79 3.66 4.69
N ARG A 34 -31.32 2.83 3.79
CA ARG A 34 -32.75 2.59 3.65
C ARG A 34 -33.04 1.10 3.63
N ASN A 35 -33.95 0.67 4.51
CA ASN A 35 -34.54 -0.67 4.43
C ASN A 35 -35.57 -0.64 3.30
N VAL A 36 -35.28 -1.28 2.17
CA VAL A 36 -36.14 -1.19 0.98
C VAL A 36 -37.43 -1.99 1.20
N ALA A 37 -38.58 -1.39 0.89
CA ALA A 37 -39.89 -2.03 0.93
C ALA A 37 -40.47 -2.21 -0.49
N GLY A 38 -41.41 -3.13 -0.67
CA GLY A 38 -42.12 -3.38 -1.93
C GLY A 38 -41.50 -4.47 -2.83
N PRO A 39 -41.82 -4.48 -4.14
CA PRO A 39 -41.39 -5.54 -5.08
C PRO A 39 -39.87 -5.70 -5.23
N LEU A 40 -39.11 -4.69 -4.79
CA LEU A 40 -37.65 -4.58 -4.77
C LEU A 40 -37.03 -4.93 -3.39
N ALA A 41 -37.84 -5.33 -2.39
CA ALA A 41 -37.38 -5.68 -1.04
C ALA A 41 -36.72 -7.06 -1.00
N SER A 42 -35.49 -7.10 -0.50
CA SER A 42 -34.61 -8.29 -0.44
C SER A 42 -34.45 -8.81 0.98
N GLY A 43 -35.55 -9.17 1.63
CA GLY A 43 -35.53 -10.22 2.64
C GLY A 43 -35.92 -11.53 1.97
N MET A 44 -34.95 -12.30 1.47
CA MET A 44 -35.22 -13.65 0.97
C MET A 44 -34.96 -14.65 2.09
N ARG A 45 -35.98 -15.39 2.51
CA ARG A 45 -35.78 -16.55 3.39
C ARG A 45 -36.17 -17.82 2.66
N LEU A 46 -35.45 -18.89 2.94
CA LEU A 46 -35.91 -20.22 2.56
C LEU A 46 -37.17 -20.50 3.37
N LYS A 47 -38.27 -20.76 2.68
CA LYS A 47 -39.50 -21.26 3.30
C LYS A 47 -39.19 -22.68 3.76
N THR A 48 -38.98 -22.87 5.06
CA THR A 48 -39.07 -24.19 5.67
C THR A 48 -40.53 -24.59 5.63
N GLU A 49 -40.93 -25.36 4.63
CA GLU A 49 -42.19 -26.08 4.74
C GLU A 49 -42.09 -27.01 5.94
N THR A 50 -43.13 -27.00 6.74
CA THR A 50 -43.38 -27.89 7.88
C THR A 50 -42.88 -29.30 7.59
N ASP A 51 -42.33 -29.95 8.62
CA ASP A 51 -41.82 -31.33 8.63
C ASP A 51 -42.87 -32.36 8.16
N ASP A 52 -43.20 -32.34 6.87
CA ASP A 52 -43.94 -33.40 6.20
C ASP A 52 -42.90 -34.40 5.68
N PRO A 53 -42.88 -35.64 6.18
CA PRO A 53 -41.91 -36.65 5.80
C PRO A 53 -42.22 -37.12 4.37
N GLY A 54 -41.81 -36.35 3.38
CA GLY A 54 -42.04 -36.61 1.97
C GLY A 54 -41.64 -35.48 1.01
N THR A 55 -41.38 -34.26 1.49
CA THR A 55 -41.05 -33.13 0.62
C THR A 55 -39.61 -33.17 0.11
N ASP A 56 -39.46 -33.09 -1.20
CA ASP A 56 -38.17 -33.07 -1.89
C ASP A 56 -37.33 -31.85 -1.46
N ARG A 57 -36.22 -32.11 -0.76
CA ARG A 57 -35.30 -31.10 -0.22
C ARG A 57 -34.65 -30.22 -1.28
N SER A 58 -34.80 -30.55 -2.57
CA SER A 58 -34.30 -29.78 -3.71
C SER A 58 -35.22 -28.63 -4.14
N THR A 59 -36.46 -28.57 -3.64
CA THR A 59 -37.45 -27.52 -3.99
C THR A 59 -37.68 -26.54 -2.84
N ARG A 60 -36.63 -25.83 -2.41
CA ARG A 60 -36.79 -24.79 -1.38
C ARG A 60 -37.38 -23.53 -2.00
N ALA A 61 -38.65 -23.25 -1.70
CA ALA A 61 -39.28 -22.00 -2.10
C ALA A 61 -38.65 -20.82 -1.34
N VAL A 62 -38.29 -19.76 -2.05
CA VAL A 62 -37.79 -18.51 -1.44
C VAL A 62 -38.99 -17.59 -1.20
N GLU A 63 -39.22 -17.21 0.05
CA GLU A 63 -40.28 -16.25 0.42
C GLU A 63 -39.66 -14.87 0.66
N ARG A 64 -40.34 -13.84 0.14
CA ARG A 64 -40.02 -12.43 0.42
C ARG A 64 -40.63 -12.02 1.75
N PHE A 65 -39.86 -11.36 2.61
CA PHE A 65 -40.39 -10.82 3.85
C PHE A 65 -39.90 -9.38 4.10
N GLU A 66 -40.80 -8.54 4.59
CA GLU A 66 -40.51 -7.18 5.07
C GLU A 66 -40.46 -7.21 6.59
N ARG A 67 -39.27 -7.02 7.16
CA ARG A 67 -39.08 -6.92 8.62
C ARG A 67 -38.17 -5.75 8.94
N PRO A 68 -38.31 -5.17 10.14
CA PRO A 68 -37.28 -4.29 10.68
C PRO A 68 -35.92 -5.01 10.65
N ILE A 69 -34.88 -4.27 10.29
CA ILE A 69 -33.50 -4.79 10.25
C ILE A 69 -32.63 -3.97 11.19
N ARG A 70 -31.73 -4.64 11.90
CA ARG A 70 -30.66 -3.95 12.63
C ARG A 70 -29.46 -3.81 11.71
N PHE A 71 -29.11 -2.57 11.40
CA PHE A 71 -27.88 -2.26 10.68
C PHE A 71 -26.76 -2.09 11.71
N LEU A 72 -25.71 -2.92 11.61
CA LEU A 72 -24.51 -2.83 12.44
C LEU A 72 -23.38 -2.24 11.59
N PRO A 73 -23.29 -0.91 11.46
CA PRO A 73 -22.27 -0.28 10.63
C PRO A 73 -20.87 -0.59 11.16
N HIS A 74 -20.02 -1.08 10.27
CA HIS A 74 -18.59 -1.10 10.48
C HIS A 74 -17.92 -0.47 9.28
N PHE A 75 -17.24 0.65 9.51
CA PHE A 75 -16.59 1.45 8.49
C PHE A 75 -15.08 1.46 8.74
N VAL A 76 -14.32 1.05 7.74
CA VAL A 76 -12.85 1.11 7.77
C VAL A 76 -12.39 1.92 6.58
N LEU A 77 -11.62 2.98 6.86
CA LEU A 77 -10.91 3.72 5.83
C LEU A 77 -9.55 3.08 5.66
N GLU A 78 -9.26 2.64 4.44
CA GLU A 78 -8.05 1.90 4.09
C GLU A 78 -7.29 2.69 3.03
N SER A 79 -5.98 2.80 3.18
CA SER A 79 -5.09 3.29 2.14
C SER A 79 -3.93 2.32 2.02
N PHE A 80 -3.45 2.12 0.79
CA PHE A 80 -2.22 1.38 0.55
C PHE A 80 -1.09 2.33 0.12
N GLU A 81 -1.24 3.64 0.28
CA GLU A 81 -0.18 4.58 -0.10
C GLU A 81 1.01 4.51 0.85
N ALA A 82 2.19 4.43 0.26
CA ALA A 82 3.46 4.61 0.96
C ALA A 82 3.71 6.11 1.20
N VAL A 83 3.29 6.61 2.36
CA VAL A 83 3.47 8.02 2.73
C VAL A 83 4.75 8.26 3.53
N ALA A 84 5.35 7.24 4.16
CA ALA A 84 6.57 7.44 4.94
C ALA A 84 7.84 7.13 4.15
N GLU A 85 8.92 7.79 4.57
CA GLU A 85 10.26 7.52 4.07
C GLU A 85 10.68 6.09 4.49
N GLY A 86 11.00 5.24 3.50
CA GLY A 86 11.40 3.84 3.71
C GLY A 86 10.28 2.80 3.54
N GLU A 87 9.05 3.22 3.24
CA GLU A 87 7.97 2.30 2.84
C GLU A 87 8.16 1.82 1.38
N GLY A 88 7.67 0.61 1.06
CA GLY A 88 7.70 0.02 -0.27
C GLY A 88 6.75 0.72 -1.26
N LEU A 89 6.24 0.00 -2.26
CA LEU A 89 5.23 0.59 -3.15
C LEU A 89 3.89 0.84 -2.47
N VAL A 90 3.55 -0.06 -1.56
CA VAL A 90 2.31 -0.02 -0.84
C VAL A 90 2.56 -0.18 0.64
N ALA A 91 1.94 0.68 1.43
CA ALA A 91 1.92 0.56 2.87
C ALA A 91 0.47 0.60 3.35
N TYR A 92 0.00 -0.55 3.81
CA TYR A 92 -1.37 -0.68 4.29
C TYR A 92 -1.57 0.10 5.58
N ARG A 93 -2.57 0.98 5.55
CA ARG A 93 -3.06 1.74 6.70
C ARG A 93 -4.55 1.57 6.79
N ALA A 94 -5.03 1.26 7.98
CA ALA A 94 -6.45 1.13 8.26
C ALA A 94 -6.84 2.02 9.44
N TYR A 95 -7.91 2.78 9.24
CA TYR A 95 -8.49 3.67 10.24
C TYR A 95 -9.91 3.20 10.50
N LEU A 96 -10.16 2.79 11.73
CA LEU A 96 -11.50 2.43 12.17
C LEU A 96 -12.32 3.69 12.45
N ASP A 97 -13.61 3.65 12.09
CA ASP A 97 -14.58 4.67 12.49
C ASP A 97 -14.60 4.89 14.01
N ARG A 98 -14.72 6.15 14.42
CA ARG A 98 -14.73 6.58 15.82
C ARG A 98 -16.00 7.36 16.12
N VAL A 99 -16.55 7.17 17.31
CA VAL A 99 -17.64 8.01 17.81
C VAL A 99 -17.07 9.31 18.37
N MET A 100 -17.29 10.42 17.66
CA MET A 100 -16.76 11.75 18.01
C MET A 100 -17.89 12.78 18.13
N PRO A 101 -18.51 12.96 19.32
CA PRO A 101 -19.67 13.83 19.48
C PRO A 101 -19.43 15.31 19.09
N THR A 102 -18.23 15.84 19.35
CA THR A 102 -17.86 17.22 18.96
C THR A 102 -17.80 17.36 17.43
N ALA A 103 -17.29 16.35 16.73
CA ALA A 103 -17.28 16.30 15.27
C ALA A 103 -18.70 16.17 14.71
N LEU A 104 -19.53 15.29 15.28
CA LEU A 104 -20.91 15.08 14.82
C LEU A 104 -21.73 16.37 14.83
N ALA A 105 -21.61 17.17 15.90
CA ALA A 105 -22.31 18.45 16.00
C ALA A 105 -21.85 19.45 14.92
N ALA A 106 -20.53 19.56 14.69
CA ALA A 106 -19.96 20.44 13.67
C ALA A 106 -20.34 19.99 12.25
N ILE A 107 -20.26 18.69 11.97
CA ILE A 107 -20.63 18.08 10.69
C ILE A 107 -22.11 18.32 10.40
N ARG A 108 -23.01 18.11 11.37
CA ARG A 108 -24.44 18.42 11.21
C ARG A 108 -24.66 19.90 10.89
N GLY A 109 -23.93 20.79 11.55
CA GLY A 109 -23.96 22.23 11.27
C GLY A 109 -23.56 22.58 9.83
N ARG A 110 -22.54 21.90 9.30
CA ARG A 110 -22.03 22.10 7.94
C ARG A 110 -22.95 21.48 6.87
N GLU A 111 -23.48 20.29 7.12
CA GLU A 111 -24.17 19.49 6.10
C GLU A 111 -25.66 19.80 5.97
N ASP A 112 -26.40 19.69 7.08
CA ASP A 112 -27.83 20.00 7.16
C ASP A 112 -28.24 20.08 8.64
N PRO A 113 -28.32 21.29 9.24
CA PRO A 113 -28.69 21.47 10.64
C PRO A 113 -30.08 20.93 11.00
N ARG A 114 -30.97 20.75 10.01
CA ARG A 114 -32.36 20.32 10.21
C ARG A 114 -32.51 18.81 10.21
N ARG A 115 -31.46 18.07 9.82
CA ARG A 115 -31.49 16.61 9.70
C ARG A 115 -30.78 15.96 10.88
N PRO A 116 -31.38 14.96 11.55
CA PRO A 116 -30.65 14.17 12.52
C PRO A 116 -29.58 13.36 11.79
N LEU A 117 -28.33 13.50 12.24
CA LEU A 117 -27.22 12.66 11.82
C LEU A 117 -26.85 11.78 13.00
N LEU A 118 -26.80 10.47 12.77
CA LEU A 118 -26.46 9.46 13.76
C LEU A 118 -24.99 9.06 13.61
N ASP A 119 -24.27 8.91 14.72
CA ASP A 119 -23.01 8.16 14.69
C ASP A 119 -23.29 6.64 14.56
N SER A 120 -22.25 5.85 14.33
CA SER A 120 -22.39 4.40 14.12
C SER A 120 -22.99 3.66 15.32
N ALA A 121 -22.78 4.14 16.55
CA ALA A 121 -23.36 3.54 17.75
C ALA A 121 -24.87 3.83 17.85
N ALA A 122 -25.27 5.08 17.61
CA ALA A 122 -26.68 5.49 17.57
C ALA A 122 -27.43 4.84 16.40
N MET A 123 -26.78 4.68 15.24
CA MET A 123 -27.35 3.97 14.08
C MET A 123 -27.65 2.50 14.40
N ALA A 124 -26.78 1.84 15.18
CA ALA A 124 -26.92 0.44 15.58
C ALA A 124 -27.94 0.20 16.71
N ALA A 125 -28.34 1.25 17.43
CA ALA A 125 -29.16 1.14 18.64
C ALA A 125 -30.61 0.70 18.35
N GLU A 126 -31.15 1.07 17.19
CA GLU A 126 -32.55 0.84 16.84
C GLU A 126 -32.69 0.10 15.51
N GLU A 127 -33.72 -0.74 15.38
CA GLU A 127 -34.05 -1.39 14.11
C GLU A 127 -34.65 -0.39 13.12
N ILE A 128 -34.33 -0.55 11.83
CA ILE A 128 -34.83 0.27 10.73
C ILE A 128 -36.05 -0.44 10.12
N ALA A 129 -37.22 0.16 10.26
CA ALA A 129 -38.47 -0.39 9.73
C ALA A 129 -38.46 -0.44 8.19
N PRO A 130 -39.23 -1.34 7.56
CA PRO A 130 -39.37 -1.37 6.11
C PRO A 130 -39.79 -0.01 5.55
N GLY A 131 -39.06 0.48 4.55
CA GLY A 131 -39.28 1.79 3.92
C GLY A 131 -38.62 2.96 4.64
N GLU A 132 -38.25 2.81 5.92
CA GLU A 132 -37.56 3.82 6.73
C GLU A 132 -36.16 4.10 6.18
N GLU A 133 -35.79 5.38 6.20
CA GLU A 133 -34.44 5.83 5.91
C GLU A 133 -33.83 6.53 7.11
N ARG A 134 -32.52 6.32 7.32
CA ARG A 134 -31.73 7.00 8.34
C ARG A 134 -30.46 7.56 7.75
N TRP A 135 -30.00 8.65 8.35
CA TRP A 135 -28.80 9.36 7.95
C TRP A 135 -27.75 9.23 9.04
N GLY A 136 -26.56 8.80 8.63
CA GLY A 136 -25.45 8.54 9.53
C GLY A 136 -24.18 9.26 9.10
N VAL A 137 -23.22 9.30 10.02
CA VAL A 137 -21.88 9.81 9.79
C VAL A 137 -20.87 8.83 10.35
N ALA A 138 -19.94 8.40 9.50
CA ALA A 138 -18.71 7.73 9.93
C ALA A 138 -17.60 8.79 10.04
N THR A 139 -16.76 8.73 11.08
CA THR A 139 -15.68 9.69 11.30
C THR A 139 -14.34 9.03 11.62
N TRP A 140 -13.27 9.62 11.12
CA TRP A 140 -11.89 9.16 11.31
C TRP A 140 -11.00 10.31 11.76
N GLU A 141 -10.04 10.01 12.64
CA GLU A 141 -9.05 10.96 13.16
C GLU A 141 -7.64 10.43 12.88
N ALA A 142 -6.66 11.34 12.80
CA ALA A 142 -5.24 11.03 12.68
C ALA A 142 -4.89 10.29 11.37
N ILE A 143 -5.65 10.56 10.32
CA ILE A 143 -5.30 10.19 8.96
C ILE A 143 -4.08 10.98 8.53
N ASP A 144 -3.11 10.31 7.91
CA ASP A 144 -1.93 10.99 7.36
C ASP A 144 -2.38 11.96 6.26
N PRO A 145 -2.09 13.27 6.37
CA PRO A 145 -2.61 14.27 5.43
C PRO A 145 -2.08 14.10 4.00
N ARG A 146 -1.04 13.29 3.82
CA ARG A 146 -0.45 12.97 2.51
C ARG A 146 -1.18 11.82 1.80
N ILE A 147 -2.16 11.20 2.45
CA ILE A 147 -3.03 10.23 1.79
C ILE A 147 -3.96 10.99 0.86
N ASP A 148 -3.79 10.75 -0.44
CA ASP A 148 -4.63 11.28 -1.50
C ASP A 148 -5.59 10.21 -2.04
N PHE A 149 -5.29 8.92 -1.86
CA PHE A 149 -6.13 7.80 -2.32
C PHE A 149 -6.48 6.85 -1.18
N PHE A 150 -7.76 6.51 -1.08
CA PHE A 150 -8.26 5.65 -0.03
C PHE A 150 -9.56 4.96 -0.43
N SER A 151 -9.80 3.82 0.18
CA SER A 151 -11.05 3.08 0.13
C SER A 151 -11.80 3.21 1.44
N ILE A 152 -13.13 3.24 1.41
CA ILE A 152 -13.97 3.02 2.58
C ILE A 152 -14.68 1.69 2.39
N THR A 153 -14.34 0.74 3.25
CA THR A 153 -14.99 -0.57 3.33
C THR A 153 -16.14 -0.48 4.34
N VAL A 154 -17.35 -0.85 3.90
CA VAL A 154 -18.58 -0.82 4.69
C VAL A 154 -19.12 -2.24 4.87
N THR A 155 -19.22 -2.66 6.12
CA THR A 155 -19.77 -3.97 6.52
C THR A 155 -21.10 -3.79 7.26
N GLY A 156 -21.90 -4.86 7.34
CA GLY A 156 -23.21 -4.87 8.00
C GLY A 156 -24.39 -4.52 7.09
N LEU A 157 -24.14 -4.21 5.80
CA LEU A 157 -25.19 -3.95 4.81
C LEU A 157 -25.92 -5.21 4.34
N THR A 158 -25.28 -6.38 4.48
CA THR A 158 -25.85 -7.69 4.16
C THR A 158 -25.38 -8.73 5.18
N ASN A 159 -26.11 -9.84 5.30
CA ASN A 159 -25.65 -11.04 6.02
C ASN A 159 -25.09 -12.09 5.04
N ALA A 160 -24.65 -11.67 3.84
CA ALA A 160 -24.18 -12.59 2.82
C ALA A 160 -22.76 -13.09 3.18
N LEU A 161 -22.69 -14.38 3.47
CA LEU A 161 -21.45 -15.10 3.76
C LEU A 161 -21.05 -15.92 2.53
N GLN A 162 -19.79 -15.83 2.13
CA GLN A 162 -19.19 -16.74 1.16
C GLN A 162 -18.22 -17.68 1.85
N TRP A 163 -18.25 -18.94 1.42
CA TRP A 163 -17.26 -19.93 1.81
C TRP A 163 -16.21 -20.00 0.70
N ARG A 164 -14.95 -19.72 1.02
CA ARG A 164 -13.84 -19.78 0.06
C ARG A 164 -12.77 -20.74 0.57
N LEU A 165 -12.16 -21.46 -0.36
CA LEU A 165 -10.95 -22.23 -0.07
C LEU A 165 -9.76 -21.27 -0.24
N PRO A 166 -8.95 -21.02 0.81
CA PRO A 166 -7.76 -20.18 0.68
C PRO A 166 -6.75 -20.79 -0.32
N PRO A 167 -6.01 -19.96 -1.07
CA PRO A 167 -4.89 -20.46 -1.88
C PRO A 167 -3.92 -21.28 -1.01
N GLY A 168 -3.62 -22.51 -1.42
CA GLY A 168 -2.71 -23.41 -0.67
C GLY A 168 -3.34 -24.20 0.47
N ALA A 169 -4.65 -24.11 0.70
CA ALA A 169 -5.31 -24.88 1.75
C ALA A 169 -5.30 -26.40 1.46
N ASP A 170 -4.77 -27.19 2.40
CA ASP A 170 -4.66 -28.64 2.31
C ASP A 170 -5.98 -29.33 2.69
N VAL A 171 -6.76 -29.72 1.68
CA VAL A 171 -8.03 -30.43 1.87
C VAL A 171 -7.77 -31.93 2.05
N LYS A 172 -7.52 -32.35 3.29
CA LYS A 172 -7.39 -33.77 3.63
C LYS A 172 -8.75 -34.42 3.84
N ALA A 173 -8.95 -35.62 3.30
CA ALA A 173 -10.18 -36.42 3.47
C ALA A 173 -10.52 -36.75 4.95
N ALA A 174 -9.55 -36.65 5.86
CA ALA A 174 -9.74 -36.82 7.30
C ALA A 174 -10.44 -35.62 7.97
N ASN A 175 -10.44 -34.45 7.32
CA ASN A 175 -11.06 -33.24 7.84
C ASN A 175 -12.48 -33.13 7.27
N GLY A 176 -13.45 -32.78 8.12
CA GLY A 176 -14.86 -32.65 7.71
C GLY A 176 -15.05 -31.67 6.53
N PRO A 177 -16.16 -31.77 5.78
CA PRO A 177 -16.33 -31.15 4.45
C PRO A 177 -16.24 -29.61 4.36
N ASN A 178 -16.03 -28.88 5.47
CA ASN A 178 -15.84 -27.42 5.48
C ASN A 178 -14.61 -26.98 6.30
N ALA A 179 -13.77 -27.90 6.78
CA ALA A 179 -12.68 -27.59 7.70
C ALA A 179 -11.57 -26.71 7.08
N ALA A 180 -11.46 -26.71 5.76
CA ALA A 180 -10.53 -25.87 5.00
C ALA A 180 -11.19 -24.62 4.41
N LEU A 181 -12.51 -24.45 4.55
CA LEU A 181 -13.24 -23.32 3.99
C LEU A 181 -13.27 -22.16 4.98
N GLN A 182 -12.83 -20.98 4.53
CA GLN A 182 -12.97 -19.73 5.27
C GLN A 182 -14.31 -19.07 4.96
N GLN A 183 -14.93 -18.51 6.00
CA GLN A 183 -16.12 -17.66 5.87
C GLN A 183 -15.68 -16.22 5.67
N VAL A 184 -16.22 -15.57 4.65
CA VAL A 184 -15.87 -14.19 4.30
C VAL A 184 -17.17 -13.39 4.19
N LEU A 185 -17.25 -12.27 4.92
CA LEU A 185 -18.44 -11.42 4.93
C LEU A 185 -18.39 -10.44 3.75
N GLN A 186 -19.51 -10.35 3.03
CA GLN A 186 -19.64 -9.45 1.90
C GLN A 186 -19.71 -7.99 2.38
N SER A 187 -18.73 -7.18 1.96
CA SER A 187 -18.61 -5.76 2.30
C SER A 187 -18.71 -4.90 1.04
N LEU A 188 -19.18 -3.67 1.18
CA LEU A 188 -19.20 -2.69 0.10
C LEU A 188 -17.89 -1.90 0.14
N ARG A 189 -17.10 -1.93 -0.94
CA ARG A 189 -15.91 -1.08 -1.08
C ARG A 189 -16.26 0.17 -1.88
N LEU A 190 -15.83 1.32 -1.39
CA LEU A 190 -16.01 2.62 -2.02
C LEU A 190 -14.64 3.28 -2.20
N ASP A 191 -14.20 3.50 -3.44
CA ASP A 191 -12.90 4.10 -3.74
C ASP A 191 -13.02 5.63 -3.89
N PHE A 192 -12.05 6.37 -3.35
CA PHE A 192 -12.01 7.83 -3.35
C PHE A 192 -10.62 8.37 -3.64
N TRP A 193 -10.58 9.58 -4.19
CA TRP A 193 -9.33 10.33 -4.36
C TRP A 193 -9.52 11.79 -3.95
N LYS A 194 -8.49 12.39 -3.36
CA LYS A 194 -8.45 13.80 -2.97
C LYS A 194 -7.47 14.51 -3.92
N PRO A 195 -7.88 15.63 -4.55
CA PRO A 195 -6.93 16.51 -5.22
C PRO A 195 -5.94 17.03 -4.17
N GLY A 196 -4.64 16.89 -4.43
CA GLY A 196 -3.61 17.49 -3.59
C GLY A 196 -3.80 19.00 -3.42
N ASP A 197 -2.93 19.65 -2.65
CA ASP A 197 -3.06 21.06 -2.23
C ASP A 197 -3.12 22.11 -3.36
N ALA A 198 -3.06 21.68 -4.62
CA ALA A 198 -3.17 22.53 -5.81
C ALA A 198 -4.57 23.14 -6.02
N ASP A 199 -5.64 22.56 -5.44
CA ASP A 199 -7.02 23.07 -5.57
C ASP A 199 -7.62 23.41 -4.20
N LEU A 200 -7.22 24.56 -3.65
CA LEU A 200 -7.63 25.05 -2.32
C LEU A 200 -9.16 25.17 -2.16
N ASP A 201 -9.89 25.41 -3.26
CA ASP A 201 -11.35 25.55 -3.25
C ASP A 201 -12.08 24.20 -3.07
N ARG A 202 -11.39 23.07 -3.33
CA ARG A 202 -11.91 21.70 -3.20
C ARG A 202 -11.11 20.82 -2.22
N ALA A 203 -10.08 21.35 -1.57
CA ALA A 203 -9.18 20.60 -0.68
C ALA A 203 -9.90 19.83 0.45
N ASP A 204 -11.11 20.24 0.81
CA ASP A 204 -11.90 19.61 1.87
C ASP A 204 -12.81 18.45 1.39
N GLN A 205 -12.91 18.19 0.08
CA GLN A 205 -13.81 17.18 -0.49
C GLN A 205 -13.06 16.17 -1.36
N ALA A 206 -13.25 14.89 -1.06
CA ALA A 206 -12.80 13.81 -1.92
C ALA A 206 -13.75 13.64 -3.13
N SER A 207 -13.18 13.24 -4.26
CA SER A 207 -13.87 12.82 -5.46
C SER A 207 -14.08 11.31 -5.46
N ILE A 208 -15.12 10.86 -6.16
CA ILE A 208 -15.44 9.43 -6.31
C ILE A 208 -14.42 8.81 -7.27
N GLY A 209 -13.77 7.73 -6.85
CA GLY A 209 -12.93 6.90 -7.70
C GLY A 209 -13.71 5.74 -8.33
N PHE A 210 -13.00 4.92 -9.10
CA PHE A 210 -13.51 3.66 -9.63
C PHE A 210 -12.55 2.52 -9.29
N ARG A 211 -13.03 1.28 -9.37
CA ARG A 211 -12.20 0.10 -9.06
C ARG A 211 -10.98 0.04 -9.97
N GLY A 212 -9.80 -0.17 -9.41
CA GLY A 212 -8.53 -0.16 -10.15
C GLY A 212 -7.87 1.22 -10.23
N MET A 213 -8.61 2.32 -9.98
CA MET A 213 -8.05 3.67 -10.02
C MET A 213 -6.94 3.85 -8.97
N PHE A 214 -7.12 3.28 -7.77
CA PHE A 214 -6.12 3.32 -6.71
C PHE A 214 -4.79 2.73 -7.19
N GLU A 215 -4.86 1.51 -7.74
CA GLU A 215 -3.68 0.76 -8.17
C GLU A 215 -3.01 1.45 -9.36
N ARG A 216 -3.80 1.97 -10.33
CA ARG A 216 -3.30 2.77 -11.45
C ARG A 216 -2.56 4.03 -11.00
N MET A 217 -3.18 4.80 -10.11
CA MET A 217 -2.60 6.05 -9.60
C MET A 217 -1.35 5.77 -8.76
N THR A 218 -1.34 4.69 -7.96
CA THR A 218 -0.17 4.29 -7.17
C THR A 218 1.01 3.94 -8.07
N LEU A 219 0.78 3.08 -9.07
CA LEU A 219 1.81 2.69 -10.04
C LEU A 219 2.29 3.89 -10.87
N GLY A 220 1.36 4.73 -11.33
CA GLY A 220 1.66 5.93 -12.09
C GLY A 220 2.43 7.00 -11.30
N ALA A 221 2.04 7.26 -10.05
CA ALA A 221 2.75 8.17 -9.16
C ALA A 221 4.16 7.65 -8.86
N ARG A 222 4.32 6.33 -8.72
CA ARG A 222 5.64 5.72 -8.57
C ARG A 222 6.51 5.94 -9.79
N LEU A 223 5.98 5.73 -10.99
CA LEU A 223 6.71 6.00 -12.24
C LEU A 223 7.17 7.46 -12.30
N LEU A 224 6.34 8.41 -11.89
CA LEU A 224 6.69 9.83 -11.84
C LEU A 224 7.80 10.12 -10.82
N ASP A 225 7.73 9.55 -9.60
CA ASP A 225 8.79 9.70 -8.59
C ASP A 225 10.14 9.20 -9.12
N ASP A 226 10.16 7.95 -9.60
CA ASP A 226 11.37 7.31 -10.15
C ASP A 226 11.90 8.10 -11.36
N ALA A 227 11.00 8.55 -12.25
CA ALA A 227 11.35 9.36 -13.41
C ALA A 227 11.95 10.73 -13.07
N SER A 228 11.60 11.29 -11.91
CA SER A 228 12.08 12.60 -11.48
C SER A 228 13.48 12.56 -10.83
N ARG A 229 13.89 11.40 -10.30
CA ARG A 229 15.10 11.29 -9.47
C ARG A 229 16.40 11.74 -10.15
N PRO A 230 16.70 11.37 -11.41
CA PRO A 230 17.94 11.77 -12.08
C PRO A 230 18.14 13.29 -12.12
N GLY A 231 17.04 14.04 -12.28
CA GLY A 231 17.08 15.51 -12.28
C GLY A 231 17.37 16.10 -10.89
N LEU A 232 16.97 15.42 -9.81
CA LEU A 232 17.14 15.87 -8.43
C LEU A 232 18.54 15.60 -7.86
N ASN A 233 19.17 14.52 -8.29
CA ASN A 233 20.48 14.08 -7.79
C ASN A 233 21.62 14.27 -8.83
N ALA A 234 21.30 14.72 -10.05
CA ALA A 234 22.21 14.84 -11.18
C ALA A 234 22.92 13.51 -11.54
N SER A 235 22.18 12.41 -11.49
CA SER A 235 22.66 11.07 -11.86
C SER A 235 22.23 10.68 -13.28
N THR A 236 22.82 9.60 -13.79
CA THR A 236 22.48 8.95 -15.07
C THR A 236 22.41 7.44 -14.83
N PRO A 237 21.37 6.96 -14.11
CA PRO A 237 21.40 5.63 -13.53
C PRO A 237 21.56 4.51 -14.55
N GLU A 238 20.94 4.63 -15.72
CA GLU A 238 20.99 3.66 -16.81
C GLU A 238 22.44 3.41 -17.27
N ALA A 239 23.20 4.48 -17.49
CA ALA A 239 24.62 4.42 -17.86
C ALA A 239 25.49 3.85 -16.71
N GLY A 240 25.19 4.22 -15.46
CA GLY A 240 25.93 3.71 -14.30
C GLY A 240 25.71 2.22 -14.10
N LEU A 241 24.49 1.76 -14.31
CA LEU A 241 24.08 0.38 -14.25
C LEU A 241 24.69 -0.46 -15.38
N GLU A 242 24.72 0.05 -16.62
CA GLU A 242 25.45 -0.55 -17.74
C GLU A 242 26.95 -0.69 -17.44
N ARG A 243 27.58 0.36 -16.88
CA ARG A 243 29.00 0.33 -16.46
C ARG A 243 29.29 -0.78 -15.45
N LEU A 244 28.33 -1.10 -14.59
CA LEU A 244 28.44 -2.17 -13.61
C LEU A 244 28.24 -3.56 -14.21
N GLY A 245 27.99 -3.66 -15.52
CA GLY A 245 27.74 -4.92 -16.22
C GLY A 245 26.47 -5.62 -15.72
N LEU A 246 25.51 -4.83 -15.25
CA LEU A 246 24.16 -5.26 -14.97
C LEU A 246 23.35 -5.06 -16.27
N GLY A 247 22.48 -6.00 -16.62
CA GLY A 247 21.83 -6.04 -17.93
C GLY A 247 20.33 -5.78 -17.88
N TRP A 248 19.83 -5.02 -18.86
CA TRP A 248 18.41 -4.81 -19.18
C TRP A 248 18.22 -5.01 -20.68
N GLY A 249 17.17 -5.73 -21.09
CA GLY A 249 16.80 -5.84 -22.51
C GLY A 249 16.22 -7.20 -22.90
N GLU A 250 16.27 -7.53 -24.19
CA GLU A 250 15.66 -8.73 -24.78
C GLU A 250 16.14 -10.05 -24.14
N GLN A 251 17.37 -10.06 -23.60
CA GLN A 251 17.99 -11.24 -23.01
C GLN A 251 17.55 -11.51 -21.56
N GLY A 252 16.77 -10.60 -20.95
CA GLY A 252 16.36 -10.67 -19.56
C GLY A 252 16.68 -9.41 -18.77
N ILE A 253 16.20 -9.34 -17.53
CA ILE A 253 16.68 -8.40 -16.52
C ILE A 253 17.61 -9.18 -15.59
N ASP A 254 18.72 -8.57 -15.17
CA ASP A 254 19.62 -9.20 -14.19
C ASP A 254 18.85 -9.58 -12.92
N LYS A 255 18.79 -10.89 -12.62
CA LYS A 255 17.98 -11.42 -11.52
C LYS A 255 18.46 -10.96 -10.16
N ASP A 256 19.74 -10.61 -10.03
CA ASP A 256 20.31 -10.08 -8.78
C ASP A 256 19.85 -8.63 -8.50
N MET A 257 19.18 -8.00 -9.49
CA MET A 257 18.52 -6.71 -9.36
C MET A 257 17.01 -6.84 -9.10
N LEU A 258 16.41 -8.02 -9.22
CA LEU A 258 14.98 -8.22 -8.97
C LEU A 258 14.72 -8.50 -7.48
N GLU A 259 13.61 -7.96 -7.00
CA GLU A 259 13.09 -8.28 -5.66
C GLU A 259 12.32 -9.60 -5.70
N PRO A 260 12.35 -10.41 -4.62
CA PRO A 260 11.60 -11.65 -4.57
C PRO A 260 10.10 -11.35 -4.72
N ASP A 261 9.40 -12.13 -5.54
CA ASP A 261 7.94 -12.05 -5.64
C ASP A 261 7.33 -12.53 -4.32
N LEU A 262 6.63 -11.63 -3.63
CA LEU A 262 5.92 -11.94 -2.39
C LEU A 262 4.50 -12.47 -2.65
N GLY A 263 4.06 -12.48 -3.91
CA GLY A 263 2.74 -12.93 -4.32
C GLY A 263 1.61 -12.00 -3.89
N ASP A 264 0.39 -12.55 -3.87
CA ASP A 264 -0.85 -11.82 -3.64
C ASP A 264 -1.25 -11.78 -2.14
N ASP A 265 -0.39 -12.24 -1.22
CA ASP A 265 -0.72 -12.30 0.21
C ASP A 265 -0.61 -10.91 0.85
N PRO A 266 -1.74 -10.28 1.25
CA PRO A 266 -1.72 -8.96 1.85
C PRO A 266 -1.04 -8.94 3.22
N GLU A 267 -0.96 -10.09 3.92
CA GLU A 267 -0.35 -10.22 5.24
C GLU A 267 1.18 -10.23 5.19
N VAL A 268 1.78 -10.56 4.04
CA VAL A 268 3.23 -10.54 3.82
C VAL A 268 3.67 -9.12 3.48
N PRO A 269 4.26 -8.37 4.40
CA PRO A 269 4.48 -6.95 4.14
C PRO A 269 5.61 -6.71 3.14
N ASP A 270 5.44 -5.71 2.27
CA ASP A 270 6.45 -5.30 1.29
C ASP A 270 7.22 -4.07 1.80
N TRP A 271 8.34 -4.32 2.46
CA TRP A 271 9.19 -3.28 3.05
C TRP A 271 10.35 -2.83 2.13
N GLY A 272 10.41 -3.35 0.89
CA GLY A 272 11.54 -3.16 -0.02
C GLY A 272 12.81 -3.92 0.39
N SER A 273 13.45 -4.55 -0.59
CA SER A 273 14.68 -5.33 -0.42
C SER A 273 15.95 -4.47 -0.47
N LEU A 274 16.92 -4.79 0.37
CA LEU A 274 18.28 -4.26 0.33
C LEU A 274 19.21 -5.08 -0.59
N ARG A 275 18.77 -6.23 -1.11
CA ARG A 275 19.60 -7.10 -1.97
C ARG A 275 20.08 -6.39 -3.24
N PRO A 276 19.24 -5.65 -3.99
CA PRO A 276 19.73 -4.90 -5.15
C PRO A 276 20.81 -3.88 -4.78
N LEU A 277 20.68 -3.22 -3.62
CA LEU A 277 21.72 -2.31 -3.11
C LEU A 277 23.03 -3.05 -2.83
N GLN A 278 22.99 -4.21 -2.18
CA GLN A 278 24.18 -5.04 -1.98
C GLN A 278 24.82 -5.44 -3.31
N THR A 279 24.03 -5.85 -4.30
CA THR A 279 24.50 -6.19 -5.65
C THR A 279 25.24 -5.01 -6.28
N VAL A 280 24.63 -3.82 -6.28
CA VAL A 280 25.25 -2.61 -6.85
C VAL A 280 26.58 -2.28 -6.14
N ILE A 281 26.63 -2.28 -4.81
CA ILE A 281 27.87 -1.97 -4.08
C ILE A 281 28.95 -3.04 -4.36
N ARG A 282 28.60 -4.33 -4.46
CA ARG A 282 29.53 -5.40 -4.84
C ARG A 282 30.10 -5.19 -6.25
N LYS A 283 29.27 -4.83 -7.22
CA LYS A 283 29.71 -4.53 -8.59
C LYS A 283 30.62 -3.31 -8.62
N VAL A 284 30.33 -2.28 -7.81
CA VAL A 284 31.23 -1.13 -7.64
C VAL A 284 32.58 -1.60 -7.08
N LEU A 285 32.60 -2.39 -6.02
CA LEU A 285 33.85 -2.91 -5.42
C LEU A 285 34.70 -3.74 -6.39
N ALA A 286 34.07 -4.42 -7.35
CA ALA A 286 34.75 -5.20 -8.38
C ALA A 286 35.45 -4.35 -9.46
N LEU A 287 35.17 -3.04 -9.53
CA LEU A 287 35.85 -2.14 -10.48
C LEU A 287 37.32 -1.92 -10.08
N PRO A 288 38.24 -1.81 -11.06
CA PRO A 288 39.68 -1.95 -10.83
C PRO A 288 40.29 -0.81 -10.01
N ASP A 289 39.78 0.40 -10.13
CA ASP A 289 40.36 1.59 -9.51
C ASP A 289 39.32 2.52 -8.89
N ALA A 290 39.80 3.44 -8.04
CA ALA A 290 38.94 4.36 -7.30
C ALA A 290 38.22 5.38 -8.21
N ALA A 291 38.80 5.74 -9.35
CA ALA A 291 38.16 6.68 -10.29
C ALA A 291 36.99 6.01 -11.01
N ALA A 292 37.15 4.76 -11.45
CA ALA A 292 36.09 3.95 -12.03
C ALA A 292 34.96 3.72 -11.02
N ARG A 293 35.30 3.40 -9.76
CA ARG A 293 34.31 3.27 -8.67
C ARG A 293 33.53 4.55 -8.44
N ALA A 294 34.22 5.69 -8.31
CA ALA A 294 33.57 6.98 -8.10
C ALA A 294 32.70 7.38 -9.29
N ALA A 295 33.12 7.11 -10.53
CA ALA A 295 32.32 7.35 -11.71
C ALA A 295 31.02 6.53 -11.69
N ALA A 296 31.11 5.22 -11.46
CA ALA A 296 29.94 4.35 -11.36
C ALA A 296 28.96 4.80 -10.26
N VAL A 297 29.47 5.16 -9.08
CA VAL A 297 28.63 5.64 -7.98
C VAL A 297 27.95 6.96 -8.33
N ARG A 298 28.64 7.91 -8.97
CA ARG A 298 28.01 9.19 -9.40
C ARG A 298 26.95 8.96 -10.46
N GLU A 299 27.18 8.07 -11.41
CA GLU A 299 26.21 7.79 -12.46
C GLU A 299 24.96 7.13 -11.88
N VAL A 300 25.09 6.20 -10.92
CA VAL A 300 23.91 5.56 -10.29
C VAL A 300 23.22 6.51 -9.29
N PHE A 301 23.98 7.11 -8.37
CA PHE A 301 23.45 7.77 -7.17
C PHE A 301 23.68 9.29 -7.10
N GLY A 302 24.37 9.87 -8.08
CA GLY A 302 24.80 11.27 -8.03
C GLY A 302 25.87 11.55 -6.98
N GLU A 303 26.19 12.83 -6.79
CA GLU A 303 27.21 13.27 -5.82
C GLU A 303 26.82 12.95 -4.36
N ARG A 304 25.51 12.95 -4.06
CA ARG A 304 25.03 12.58 -2.72
C ARG A 304 25.32 11.13 -2.38
N GLY A 305 25.18 10.22 -3.34
CA GLY A 305 25.51 8.80 -3.12
C GLY A 305 26.98 8.56 -2.83
N VAL A 306 27.90 9.29 -3.50
CA VAL A 306 29.34 9.22 -3.20
C VAL A 306 29.62 9.60 -1.74
N ARG A 307 28.95 10.64 -1.24
CA ARG A 307 29.06 11.05 0.16
C ARG A 307 28.45 10.00 1.09
N TYR A 308 27.24 9.54 0.82
CA TYR A 308 26.54 8.59 1.70
C TYR A 308 27.24 7.23 1.82
N LEU A 309 27.78 6.70 0.73
CA LEU A 309 28.60 5.47 0.79
C LEU A 309 29.90 5.69 1.57
N ARG A 310 30.47 6.89 1.51
CA ARG A 310 31.64 7.25 2.31
C ARG A 310 31.28 7.34 3.80
N ASP A 311 30.19 8.01 4.15
CA ASP A 311 29.75 8.17 5.53
C ASP A 311 29.47 6.79 6.18
N LEU A 312 28.84 5.87 5.44
CA LEU A 312 28.66 4.48 5.87
C LEU A 312 29.99 3.74 6.05
N ALA A 313 30.91 3.88 5.09
CA ALA A 313 32.23 3.27 5.19
C ALA A 313 33.04 3.83 6.38
N GLU A 314 32.98 5.14 6.64
CA GLU A 314 33.63 5.77 7.78
C GLU A 314 33.04 5.28 9.11
N ALA A 315 31.72 5.11 9.20
CA ALA A 315 31.07 4.55 10.39
C ALA A 315 31.57 3.13 10.75
N VAL A 316 31.96 2.34 9.74
CA VAL A 316 32.51 0.99 9.93
C VAL A 316 34.03 0.99 10.14
N GLY A 317 34.76 1.86 9.43
CA GLY A 317 36.23 1.82 9.38
C GLY A 317 36.95 2.76 10.34
N MET A 318 36.29 3.80 10.85
CA MET A 318 36.90 4.83 11.71
C MET A 318 36.55 4.63 13.19
N PRO A 319 37.32 5.18 14.14
CA PRO A 319 36.96 5.13 15.56
C PRO A 319 35.57 5.74 15.83
N VAL A 320 34.74 5.05 16.62
CA VAL A 320 33.42 5.51 17.08
C VAL A 320 33.40 5.58 18.62
N ASP A 321 32.34 6.14 19.20
CA ASP A 321 32.18 6.15 20.65
C ASP A 321 32.04 4.73 21.24
N PRO A 322 32.36 4.53 22.54
CA PRO A 322 32.39 3.20 23.14
C PRO A 322 31.09 2.42 23.08
N GLU A 323 29.94 3.10 23.09
CA GLU A 323 28.63 2.46 23.04
C GLU A 323 28.37 1.89 21.63
N ARG A 324 28.62 2.69 20.59
CA ARG A 324 28.55 2.19 19.20
C ARG A 324 29.63 1.17 18.88
N GLU A 325 30.82 1.28 19.48
CA GLU A 325 31.89 0.31 19.25
C GLU A 325 31.47 -1.10 19.66
N ALA A 326 30.78 -1.25 20.79
CA ALA A 326 30.29 -2.56 21.24
C ALA A 326 29.28 -3.16 20.24
N VAL A 327 28.33 -2.35 19.74
CA VAL A 327 27.35 -2.78 18.73
C VAL A 327 28.04 -3.16 17.42
N ARG A 328 29.03 -2.37 17.00
CA ARG A 328 29.80 -2.61 15.78
C ARG A 328 30.61 -3.91 15.86
N GLN A 329 31.30 -4.16 16.97
CA GLN A 329 32.07 -5.39 17.17
C GLN A 329 31.16 -6.62 17.12
N GLU A 330 30.02 -6.59 17.80
CA GLU A 330 29.05 -7.69 17.75
C GLU A 330 28.52 -7.93 16.32
N ALA A 331 28.23 -6.87 15.57
CA ALA A 331 27.79 -7.00 14.19
C ALA A 331 28.87 -7.58 13.26
N LEU A 332 30.12 -7.13 13.42
CA LEU A 332 31.28 -7.64 12.67
C LEU A 332 31.56 -9.12 12.99
N GLU A 333 31.50 -9.51 14.26
CA GLU A 333 31.65 -10.90 14.69
C GLU A 333 30.59 -11.81 14.06
N ARG A 334 29.32 -11.38 14.06
CA ARG A 334 28.22 -12.12 13.41
C ARG A 334 28.41 -12.22 11.89
N ALA A 335 28.97 -11.20 11.26
CA ALA A 335 29.30 -11.20 9.84
C ALA A 335 30.59 -11.99 9.52
N GLY A 336 31.34 -12.44 10.53
CA GLY A 336 32.62 -13.14 10.35
C GLY A 336 33.74 -12.24 9.85
N ILE A 337 33.70 -10.94 10.15
CA ILE A 337 34.66 -9.93 9.69
C ILE A 337 35.48 -9.45 10.89
N SER A 338 36.81 -9.43 10.77
CA SER A 338 37.65 -8.85 11.81
C SER A 338 37.61 -7.32 11.78
N ALA A 339 37.77 -6.66 12.93
CA ALA A 339 37.83 -5.19 12.98
C ALA A 339 38.97 -4.61 12.13
N GLU A 340 40.08 -5.35 12.00
CA GLU A 340 41.21 -4.96 11.15
C GLU A 340 40.84 -5.02 9.65
N ASP A 341 40.14 -6.07 9.23
CA ASP A 341 39.68 -6.21 7.83
C ASP A 341 38.60 -5.18 7.50
N ALA A 342 37.70 -4.91 8.45
CA ALA A 342 36.70 -3.85 8.32
C ALA A 342 37.36 -2.46 8.18
N ALA A 343 38.44 -2.17 8.91
CA ALA A 343 39.18 -0.92 8.77
C ALA A 343 39.93 -0.82 7.43
N LYS A 344 40.45 -1.93 6.90
CA LYS A 344 41.15 -1.99 5.59
C LYS A 344 40.20 -1.86 4.40
N ALA A 345 39.01 -2.46 4.50
CA ALA A 345 38.04 -2.51 3.42
C ALA A 345 36.62 -2.14 3.93
N PRO A 346 36.42 -0.90 4.39
CA PRO A 346 35.20 -0.52 5.11
C PRO A 346 33.93 -0.62 4.27
N LEU A 347 33.99 -0.25 2.98
CA LEU A 347 32.84 -0.37 2.09
C LEU A 347 32.48 -1.85 1.83
N ALA A 348 33.46 -2.75 1.79
CA ALA A 348 33.19 -4.18 1.68
C ALA A 348 32.53 -4.73 2.95
N ALA A 349 32.97 -4.27 4.12
CA ALA A 349 32.32 -4.62 5.38
C ALA A 349 30.87 -4.09 5.47
N VAL A 350 30.60 -2.87 4.98
CA VAL A 350 29.23 -2.33 4.91
C VAL A 350 28.31 -3.27 4.12
N VAL A 351 28.74 -3.81 2.97
CA VAL A 351 27.92 -4.73 2.16
C VAL A 351 27.46 -5.95 2.96
N GLU A 352 28.36 -6.56 3.71
CA GLU A 352 28.07 -7.76 4.48
C GLU A 352 27.21 -7.45 5.72
N LEU A 353 27.40 -6.26 6.31
CA LEU A 353 26.59 -5.77 7.44
C LEU A 353 25.16 -5.35 7.05
N ILE A 354 24.88 -5.12 5.76
CA ILE A 354 23.52 -4.81 5.27
C ILE A 354 22.61 -6.03 5.30
N GLY A 355 23.13 -7.24 5.06
CA GLY A 355 22.35 -8.46 4.89
C GLY A 355 21.38 -8.76 6.05
N PRO A 356 21.81 -8.66 7.32
CA PRO A 356 20.94 -8.86 8.48
C PRO A 356 19.73 -7.92 8.56
N PHE A 357 19.72 -6.79 7.85
CA PHE A 357 18.59 -5.85 7.86
C PHE A 357 17.47 -6.21 6.87
N GLU A 358 17.71 -7.17 5.98
CA GLU A 358 16.74 -7.58 4.95
C GLU A 358 15.41 -8.03 5.54
N SER A 359 15.46 -8.76 6.67
CA SER A 359 14.27 -9.32 7.32
C SER A 359 13.57 -8.38 8.30
N LEU A 360 14.07 -7.15 8.48
CA LEU A 360 13.53 -6.19 9.44
C LEU A 360 12.49 -5.28 8.79
N SER A 361 11.45 -4.90 9.55
CA SER A 361 10.53 -3.82 9.13
C SER A 361 11.27 -2.49 8.99
N PRO A 362 10.76 -1.49 8.25
CA PRO A 362 11.44 -0.20 8.05
C PRO A 362 11.79 0.50 9.36
N SER A 363 10.91 0.46 10.36
CA SER A 363 11.19 1.04 11.68
C SER A 363 12.33 0.32 12.41
N GLU A 364 12.31 -1.01 12.42
CA GLU A 364 13.35 -1.82 13.06
C GLU A 364 14.68 -1.69 12.33
N ARG A 365 14.64 -1.64 10.99
CA ARG A 365 15.78 -1.40 10.10
C ARG A 365 16.42 -0.04 10.41
N ARG A 366 15.64 1.04 10.51
CA ARG A 366 16.15 2.37 10.88
C ARG A 366 16.78 2.40 12.26
N GLU A 367 16.14 1.78 13.24
CA GLU A 367 16.69 1.69 14.59
C GLU A 367 17.99 0.88 14.62
N ALA A 368 18.03 -0.28 13.98
CA ALA A 368 19.21 -1.14 13.92
C ALA A 368 20.36 -0.47 13.14
N ALA A 369 20.07 0.14 11.99
CA ALA A 369 21.05 0.90 11.20
C ALA A 369 21.56 2.13 11.97
N GLY A 370 20.69 2.83 12.71
CA GLY A 370 21.07 3.96 13.56
C GLY A 370 22.01 3.56 14.69
N ARG A 371 21.77 2.40 15.32
CA ARG A 371 22.68 1.86 16.36
C ARG A 371 24.04 1.46 15.78
N LEU A 372 24.07 0.87 14.58
CA LEU A 372 25.30 0.38 13.96
C LEU A 372 26.12 1.51 13.31
N PHE A 373 25.50 2.36 12.50
CA PHE A 373 26.20 3.39 11.71
C PHE A 373 26.05 4.81 12.27
N GLY A 374 25.30 5.01 13.36
CA GLY A 374 24.95 6.34 13.84
C GLY A 374 24.04 7.08 12.86
N GLU A 375 24.28 8.38 12.67
CA GLU A 375 23.51 9.22 11.74
C GLU A 375 23.59 8.72 10.28
N ALA A 376 24.69 8.05 9.90
CA ALA A 376 24.85 7.49 8.57
C ALA A 376 23.86 6.34 8.28
N GLY A 377 23.26 5.73 9.31
CA GLY A 377 22.30 4.65 9.15
C GLY A 377 21.08 5.02 8.30
N GLN A 378 20.65 6.29 8.33
CA GLN A 378 19.54 6.80 7.50
C GLN A 378 19.85 6.74 5.99
N HIS A 379 21.14 6.68 5.62
CA HIS A 379 21.55 6.66 4.21
C HIS A 379 21.21 5.35 3.52
N LEU A 380 21.03 4.25 4.25
CA LEU A 380 20.69 2.95 3.67
C LEU A 380 19.35 2.98 2.93
N GLU A 381 18.30 3.51 3.55
CA GLU A 381 16.97 3.60 2.93
C GLU A 381 16.95 4.58 1.75
N TRP A 382 17.79 5.62 1.80
CA TRP A 382 17.96 6.52 0.66
C TRP A 382 18.61 5.78 -0.52
N LEU A 383 19.76 5.13 -0.29
CA LEU A 383 20.50 4.40 -1.32
C LEU A 383 19.65 3.26 -1.91
N MET A 384 18.90 2.54 -1.08
CA MET A 384 17.97 1.51 -1.53
C MET A 384 16.96 2.05 -2.55
N ARG A 385 16.35 3.20 -2.27
CA ARG A 385 15.37 3.81 -3.18
C ARG A 385 15.98 4.36 -4.45
N GLU A 386 17.21 4.86 -4.40
CA GLU A 386 17.93 5.23 -5.62
C GLU A 386 18.21 4.01 -6.51
N VAL A 387 18.53 2.84 -5.93
CA VAL A 387 18.67 1.60 -6.73
C VAL A 387 17.33 1.16 -7.33
N GLN A 388 16.23 1.28 -6.59
CA GLN A 388 14.89 0.99 -7.12
C GLN A 388 14.55 1.89 -8.30
N ALA A 389 14.78 3.20 -8.18
CA ALA A 389 14.56 4.15 -9.26
C ALA A 389 15.47 3.87 -10.46
N ALA A 390 16.75 3.57 -10.23
CA ALA A 390 17.69 3.20 -11.28
C ALA A 390 17.20 1.98 -12.08
N ARG A 391 16.69 0.95 -11.39
CA ARG A 391 16.12 -0.24 -12.00
C ARG A 391 14.86 0.08 -12.80
N ALA A 392 13.97 0.91 -12.27
CA ALA A 392 12.75 1.32 -12.95
C ALA A 392 13.08 2.08 -14.24
N LEU A 393 14.00 3.04 -14.20
CA LEU A 393 14.45 3.84 -15.34
C LEU A 393 15.06 2.97 -16.44
N ALA A 394 16.00 2.09 -16.10
CA ALA A 394 16.60 1.16 -17.06
C ALA A 394 15.55 0.21 -17.67
N THR A 395 14.50 -0.12 -16.92
CA THR A 395 13.38 -0.93 -17.43
C THR A 395 12.49 -0.15 -18.39
N LEU A 396 12.19 1.12 -18.08
CA LEU A 396 11.45 2.02 -18.98
C LEU A 396 12.17 2.19 -20.33
N GLU A 397 13.49 2.39 -20.30
CA GLU A 397 14.32 2.43 -21.50
C GLU A 397 14.25 1.10 -22.28
N ALA A 398 14.37 -0.03 -21.58
CA ALA A 398 14.35 -1.36 -22.20
C ALA A 398 13.00 -1.73 -22.84
N ILE A 399 11.88 -1.21 -22.35
CA ILE A 399 10.55 -1.39 -22.96
C ILE A 399 10.21 -0.28 -23.97
N GLY A 400 11.12 0.66 -24.20
CA GLY A 400 10.93 1.74 -25.17
C GLY A 400 9.95 2.84 -24.75
N LEU A 401 9.65 2.97 -23.45
CA LEU A 401 8.79 4.05 -22.93
C LEU A 401 9.65 5.29 -22.60
N PRO A 402 9.54 6.40 -23.35
CA PRO A 402 10.43 7.54 -23.17
C PRO A 402 10.24 8.22 -21.81
N LEU A 403 11.34 8.43 -21.07
CA LEU A 403 11.32 9.09 -19.77
C LEU A 403 10.61 10.46 -19.79
N ARG A 404 10.79 11.24 -20.86
CA ARG A 404 10.16 12.56 -21.02
C ARG A 404 8.64 12.50 -21.17
N GLU A 405 8.10 11.39 -21.64
CA GLU A 405 6.67 11.17 -21.76
C GLU A 405 6.07 10.96 -20.36
N VAL A 406 6.68 10.08 -19.57
CA VAL A 406 6.33 9.86 -18.16
C VAL A 406 6.40 11.16 -17.38
N GLN A 407 7.52 11.90 -17.44
CA GLN A 407 7.71 13.15 -16.68
C GLN A 407 6.71 14.28 -16.99
N ARG A 408 6.03 14.25 -18.14
CA ARG A 408 5.06 15.27 -18.54
C ARG A 408 3.61 14.88 -18.22
N ALA A 409 3.39 13.63 -17.85
CA ALA A 409 2.10 13.08 -17.54
C ALA A 409 1.69 13.40 -16.09
N ASP A 410 0.40 13.31 -15.80
CA ASP A 410 -0.07 13.05 -14.44
C ASP A 410 0.04 11.53 -14.13
N ALA A 411 -0.27 11.13 -12.90
CA ALA A 411 -0.12 9.73 -12.50
C ALA A 411 -0.98 8.78 -13.34
N LEU A 412 -2.20 9.17 -13.72
CA LEU A 412 -3.07 8.33 -14.53
C LEU A 412 -2.49 8.16 -15.94
N ALA A 413 -2.13 9.26 -16.59
CA ALA A 413 -1.55 9.25 -17.92
C ALA A 413 -0.19 8.53 -17.96
N ALA A 414 0.61 8.60 -16.88
CA ALA A 414 1.85 7.85 -16.76
C ALA A 414 1.59 6.33 -16.73
N PHE A 415 0.57 5.89 -15.98
CA PHE A 415 0.15 4.49 -15.97
C PHE A 415 -0.39 4.04 -17.34
N GLU A 416 -1.24 4.83 -17.98
CA GLU A 416 -1.82 4.48 -19.29
C GLU A 416 -0.74 4.34 -20.39
N SER A 417 0.30 5.19 -20.32
CA SER A 417 1.46 5.10 -21.21
C SER A 417 2.26 3.81 -20.98
N LEU A 418 2.44 3.41 -19.71
CA LEU A 418 3.04 2.12 -19.37
C LEU A 418 2.18 0.95 -19.84
N GLU A 419 0.87 0.97 -19.58
CA GLU A 419 -0.05 -0.09 -19.99
C GLU A 419 0.03 -0.31 -21.51
N THR A 420 0.06 0.78 -22.28
CA THR A 420 0.23 0.75 -23.74
C THR A 420 1.55 0.09 -24.14
N ALA A 421 2.67 0.44 -23.49
CA ALA A 421 3.97 -0.17 -23.76
C ALA A 421 4.01 -1.67 -23.39
N LEU A 422 3.29 -2.08 -22.33
CA LEU A 422 3.24 -3.46 -21.87
C LEU A 422 2.31 -4.36 -22.70
N MET A 423 1.31 -3.79 -23.40
CA MET A 423 0.42 -4.57 -24.28
C MET A 423 1.16 -5.33 -25.39
N GLU A 424 2.36 -4.87 -25.78
CA GLU A 424 3.20 -5.53 -26.77
C GLU A 424 3.90 -6.79 -26.21
N GLN A 425 4.00 -6.91 -24.89
CA GLN A 425 4.65 -8.04 -24.23
C GLN A 425 3.72 -9.25 -24.10
N LYS A 426 4.04 -10.30 -24.87
CA LYS A 426 3.23 -11.53 -24.92
C LYS A 426 3.75 -12.65 -24.02
N ASP A 427 4.99 -12.56 -23.54
CA ASP A 427 5.56 -13.55 -22.62
C ASP A 427 5.20 -13.19 -21.16
N PRO A 428 4.40 -14.02 -20.47
CA PRO A 428 4.02 -13.77 -19.08
C PRO A 428 5.21 -13.73 -18.12
N GLY A 429 6.24 -14.56 -18.35
CA GLY A 429 7.43 -14.57 -17.50
C GLY A 429 8.18 -13.25 -17.62
N ARG A 430 8.33 -12.76 -18.85
CA ARG A 430 8.96 -11.48 -19.13
C ARG A 430 8.15 -10.30 -18.58
N LEU A 431 6.82 -10.35 -18.68
CA LEU A 431 5.95 -9.34 -18.09
C LEU A 431 6.14 -9.27 -16.56
N THR A 432 6.18 -10.42 -15.89
CA THR A 432 6.47 -10.48 -14.44
C THR A 432 7.82 -9.84 -14.11
N GLU A 433 8.89 -10.17 -14.84
CA GLU A 433 10.21 -9.57 -14.61
C GLU A 433 10.19 -8.04 -14.78
N ILE A 434 9.52 -7.54 -15.82
CA ILE A 434 9.38 -6.10 -16.07
C ILE A 434 8.63 -5.43 -14.92
N LEU A 435 7.51 -6.01 -14.49
CA LEU A 435 6.71 -5.49 -13.39
C LEU A 435 7.49 -5.52 -12.07
N GLN A 436 8.25 -6.58 -11.79
CA GLN A 436 9.13 -6.62 -10.61
C GLN A 436 10.25 -5.57 -10.67
N ALA A 437 10.78 -5.30 -11.87
CA ALA A 437 11.84 -4.32 -12.02
C ALA A 437 11.33 -2.88 -11.86
N LEU A 438 10.14 -2.57 -12.39
CA LEU A 438 9.50 -1.27 -12.22
C LEU A 438 9.01 -1.05 -10.78
N PHE A 439 8.46 -2.10 -10.18
CA PHE A 439 7.57 -1.94 -9.02
C PHE A 439 7.93 -2.83 -7.82
N GLY A 440 9.04 -3.55 -7.87
CA GLY A 440 9.47 -4.42 -6.77
C GLY A 440 8.54 -5.62 -6.57
N SER A 441 8.55 -6.17 -5.36
CA SER A 441 7.97 -7.48 -5.06
C SER A 441 6.46 -7.60 -5.35
N ARG A 442 5.68 -6.55 -5.06
CA ARG A 442 4.23 -6.51 -5.28
C ARG A 442 3.79 -5.95 -6.64
N GLY A 443 4.75 -5.56 -7.48
CA GLY A 443 4.48 -5.00 -8.80
C GLY A 443 3.50 -5.80 -9.65
N PRO A 444 3.73 -7.12 -9.84
CA PRO A 444 2.86 -7.97 -10.64
C PRO A 444 1.41 -8.05 -10.12
N ALA A 445 1.23 -8.14 -8.80
CA ALA A 445 -0.08 -8.19 -8.15
C ALA A 445 -0.84 -6.87 -8.36
N LEU A 446 -0.20 -5.74 -8.06
CA LEU A 446 -0.79 -4.41 -8.21
C LEU A 446 -1.16 -4.09 -9.65
N TYR A 447 -0.31 -4.46 -10.62
CA TYR A 447 -0.60 -4.26 -12.03
C TYR A 447 -1.81 -5.08 -12.49
N ARG A 448 -1.94 -6.32 -12.01
CA ARG A 448 -3.09 -7.18 -12.31
C ARG A 448 -4.39 -6.55 -11.82
N ASP A 449 -4.38 -6.02 -10.59
CA ASP A 449 -5.54 -5.33 -10.02
C ASP A 449 -5.86 -4.03 -10.77
N ALA A 450 -4.84 -3.26 -11.15
CA ALA A 450 -4.97 -2.05 -11.97
C ALA A 450 -5.58 -2.32 -13.36
N SER A 451 -5.22 -3.46 -13.96
CA SER A 451 -5.62 -3.86 -15.33
C SER A 451 -6.94 -4.63 -15.37
N ALA A 452 -7.45 -5.11 -14.23
CA ALA A 452 -8.59 -6.02 -14.19
C ALA A 452 -9.94 -5.40 -14.61
N VAL A 453 -10.10 -4.07 -14.59
CA VAL A 453 -11.39 -3.39 -14.84
C VAL A 453 -11.19 -2.05 -15.55
N HIS A 454 -12.06 -1.71 -16.50
CA HIS A 454 -12.11 -0.42 -17.20
C HIS A 454 -13.36 0.38 -16.77
N GLU A 455 -13.28 1.71 -16.86
CA GLU A 455 -14.24 2.70 -16.36
C GLU A 455 -15.70 2.24 -16.19
N GLY A 456 -16.17 2.37 -14.94
CA GLY A 456 -17.55 2.26 -14.54
C GLY A 456 -17.65 2.55 -13.04
N ILE A 457 -18.74 3.15 -12.57
CA ILE A 457 -19.05 3.21 -11.13
C ILE A 457 -19.49 1.80 -10.71
N ASP A 458 -18.56 0.86 -10.75
CA ASP A 458 -18.76 -0.47 -10.20
C ASP A 458 -18.50 -0.37 -8.70
N HIS A 459 -19.57 -0.10 -7.96
CA HIS A 459 -19.63 -0.39 -6.54
C HIS A 459 -19.38 -1.89 -6.36
N GLY A 460 -18.12 -2.26 -6.19
CA GLY A 460 -17.70 -3.63 -5.99
C GLY A 460 -18.06 -4.08 -4.59
N TRP A 461 -18.82 -5.17 -4.49
CA TRP A 461 -18.82 -5.93 -3.24
C TRP A 461 -17.45 -6.60 -3.09
N ALA A 462 -16.66 -6.11 -2.15
CA ALA A 462 -15.38 -6.69 -1.75
C ALA A 462 -15.60 -7.61 -0.54
N PHE A 463 -14.91 -8.74 -0.50
CA PHE A 463 -15.07 -9.73 0.56
C PHE A 463 -13.90 -9.60 1.52
N ARG A 464 -14.19 -9.40 2.81
CA ARG A 464 -13.16 -9.22 3.84
C ARG A 464 -13.12 -10.41 4.80
N TYR A 465 -11.90 -10.84 5.12
CA TYR A 465 -11.62 -11.77 6.21
C TYR A 465 -12.00 -11.12 7.55
N ASP A 466 -12.83 -11.79 8.35
CA ASP A 466 -12.96 -11.45 9.76
C ASP A 466 -11.71 -11.97 10.49
N LEU A 467 -10.98 -11.07 11.14
CA LEU A 467 -9.86 -11.39 12.03
C LEU A 467 -10.32 -12.13 13.28
#